data_AF-A0ABD0JG04-F1
#
_entry.id   AF-A0ABD0JG04-F1
#
_cell.length_a   1.000
_cell.length_b   1.000
_cell.length_c   1.000
_cell.angle_alpha   90.00
_cell.angle_beta   90.00
_cell.angle_gamma   90.00
#
_symmetry.space_group_name_H-M   'P 1'
#
loop_
_entity.id
_entity.type
_entity.pdbx_description
1 polymer ?
#
loop_
_entity_poly.entity_id
_entity_poly.type
_entity_poly.pdbx_seq_one_letter_code
_entity_poly.pdbx_strand_id
1 'polypeptide(L)' 'QGLWLGGTDMFNEGHFVWAGSRRLIRNGAGFTDWNGGQPDNGMHSEDCLHLWHEYGYRWNDVQCTRH' A
#
# COMPACT_ATOMS: atom_id res chain seq x y z
N GLN A 1 1.70 7.37 13.52
CA GLN A 1 2.33 8.24 12.49
C GLN A 1 2.82 7.33 11.36
N GLY A 2 2.54 7.69 10.11
CA GLY A 2 2.89 6.91 8.93
C GLY A 2 3.57 7.78 7.87
N LEU A 3 4.34 7.14 6.99
CA LEU A 3 4.99 7.82 5.86
C LEU A 3 4.42 7.28 4.55
N TRP A 4 3.82 8.17 3.76
CA TRP A 4 3.31 7.83 2.45
C TRP A 4 4.41 7.33 1.50
N LEU A 5 4.08 6.28 0.77
CA LEU A 5 4.81 5.82 -0.40
C LEU A 5 3.98 6.07 -1.65
N GLY A 6 4.62 6.06 -2.81
CA GLY A 6 3.94 6.30 -4.09
C GLY A 6 3.10 5.12 -4.61
N GLY A 7 2.71 4.16 -3.76
CA GLY A 7 1.93 2.98 -4.15
C GLY A 7 0.43 3.22 -4.03
N THR A 8 -0.36 2.71 -4.97
CA THR A 8 -1.83 2.79 -4.95
C THR A 8 -2.46 1.68 -5.77
N ASP A 9 -3.64 1.21 -5.39
CA ASP A 9 -4.49 0.30 -6.15
C ASP A 9 -5.88 0.88 -6.48
N MET A 10 -6.07 2.19 -6.32
CA MET A 10 -7.29 2.95 -6.63
C MET A 10 -7.92 2.68 -8.01
N PHE A 11 -7.12 2.17 -8.96
CA PHE A 11 -7.58 1.84 -10.31
C PHE A 11 -8.15 0.42 -10.44
N ASN A 12 -7.70 -0.50 -9.59
CA ASN A 12 -8.09 -1.91 -9.59
C ASN A 12 -7.69 -2.54 -8.26
N GLU A 13 -8.68 -2.74 -7.39
CA GLU A 13 -8.54 -3.34 -6.07
C GLU A 13 -7.62 -4.58 -6.08
N GLY A 14 -6.69 -4.62 -5.12
CA GLY A 14 -5.73 -5.71 -4.97
C GLY A 14 -4.58 -5.70 -6.00
N HIS A 15 -4.52 -4.69 -6.88
CA HIS A 15 -3.47 -4.54 -7.89
C HIS A 15 -2.72 -3.23 -7.74
N PHE A 16 -1.88 -3.17 -6.69
CA PHE A 16 -1.03 -2.02 -6.43
C PHE A 16 -0.08 -1.69 -7.60
N VAL A 17 0.05 -0.40 -7.89
CA VAL A 17 1.00 0.18 -8.85
C VAL A 17 1.77 1.31 -8.19
N TRP A 18 3.00 1.55 -8.66
CA TRP A 18 3.71 2.79 -8.35
C TRP A 18 3.15 3.94 -9.19
N ALA A 19 2.53 4.94 -8.56
CA ALA A 19 1.88 6.08 -9.23
C ALA A 19 2.78 6.79 -10.25
N GLY A 20 4.08 6.94 -9.95
CA GLY A 20 5.03 7.61 -10.83
C GLY A 20 5.40 6.83 -12.10
N SER A 21 5.33 5.49 -12.09
CA SER A 21 5.75 4.65 -13.24
C SER A 21 4.65 3.78 -13.81
N ARG A 22 3.52 3.64 -13.11
CA ARG A 22 2.43 2.69 -13.39
C ARG A 22 2.87 1.22 -13.42
N ARG A 23 4.08 0.92 -12.91
CA ARG A 23 4.55 -0.46 -12.80
C ARG A 23 3.84 -1.14 -11.64
N LEU A 24 3.36 -2.35 -11.90
CA LEU A 24 2.71 -3.19 -10.91
C LEU A 24 3.69 -3.57 -9.79
N ILE A 25 3.22 -3.45 -8.56
CA ILE A 25 3.84 -3.99 -7.35
C ILE A 25 3.39 -5.45 -7.26
N ARG A 26 4.31 -6.39 -7.52
CA ARG A 26 4.00 -7.82 -7.52
C ARG A 26 5.02 -8.58 -6.69
N ASN A 27 4.52 -9.52 -5.89
CA ASN A 27 5.36 -10.55 -5.28
C ASN A 27 6.03 -11.36 -6.41
N GLY A 28 7.37 -11.39 -6.43
CA GLY A 28 8.16 -12.14 -7.41
C GLY A 28 8.67 -11.35 -8.62
N ALA A 29 8.28 -10.09 -8.81
CA ALA A 29 8.83 -9.21 -9.85
C ALA A 29 9.41 -7.88 -9.29
N GLY A 30 9.59 -7.81 -7.97
CA GLY A 30 10.12 -6.67 -7.24
C GLY A 30 10.17 -6.94 -5.73
N PHE A 31 10.59 -5.94 -4.96
CA PHE A 31 10.57 -5.97 -3.50
C PHE A 31 9.17 -5.59 -2.97
N THR A 32 8.71 -6.30 -1.96
CA THR A 32 7.52 -5.97 -1.17
C THR A 32 7.84 -6.19 0.32
N ASP A 33 7.23 -5.39 1.18
CA ASP A 33 7.38 -5.50 2.64
C ASP A 33 6.04 -5.30 3.35
N TRP A 34 5.00 -5.96 2.84
CA TRP A 34 3.68 -5.99 3.46
C TRP A 34 3.77 -6.49 4.90
N ASN A 35 3.10 -5.78 5.80
CA ASN A 35 2.84 -6.33 7.12
C ASN A 35 1.98 -7.61 6.98
N GLY A 36 2.09 -8.52 7.95
CA GLY A 36 1.28 -9.73 7.95
C GLY A 36 -0.21 -9.39 7.93
N GLY A 37 -0.94 -9.91 6.93
CA GLY A 37 -2.36 -9.64 6.73
C GLY A 37 -2.67 -8.48 5.79
N GLN A 38 -1.67 -7.68 5.39
CA GLN A 38 -1.85 -6.56 4.46
C GLN A 38 -1.48 -6.94 3.01
N PRO A 39 -2.05 -6.27 2.00
CA PRO A 39 -3.13 -5.29 2.12
C PRO A 39 -4.48 -5.94 2.46
N ASP A 40 -5.29 -5.29 3.31
CA ASP A 40 -6.55 -5.84 3.83
C ASP A 40 -7.81 -5.07 3.37
N ASN A 41 -7.62 -3.93 2.71
CA ASN A 41 -8.65 -3.01 2.28
C ASN A 41 -9.65 -2.65 3.40
N GLY A 42 -9.14 -2.13 4.51
CA GLY A 42 -9.91 -1.74 5.68
C GLY A 42 -11.13 -0.87 5.35
N MET A 43 -12.31 -1.31 5.80
CA MET A 43 -13.59 -0.64 5.50
C MET A 43 -13.88 -0.45 4.00
N HIS A 44 -13.23 -1.21 3.11
CA HIS A 44 -13.35 -1.09 1.65
C HIS A 44 -12.98 0.31 1.12
N SER A 45 -11.89 0.89 1.61
CA SER A 45 -11.53 2.28 1.32
C SER A 45 -10.02 2.60 1.35
N GLU A 46 -9.15 1.58 1.35
CA GLU A 46 -7.71 1.77 1.58
C GLU A 46 -6.89 1.67 0.29
N ASP A 47 -6.92 2.73 -0.54
CA ASP A 47 -6.32 2.69 -1.87
C ASP A 47 -4.84 3.18 -1.95
N CYS A 48 -4.22 3.56 -0.82
CA CYS A 48 -2.90 4.20 -0.81
C CYS A 48 -1.91 3.49 0.11
N LEU A 49 -0.63 3.47 -0.27
CA LEU A 49 0.43 2.75 0.45
C LEU A 49 1.19 3.65 1.44
N HIS A 50 1.35 3.23 2.69
CA HIS A 50 2.25 3.89 3.64
C HIS A 50 3.13 2.91 4.43
N LEU A 51 4.21 3.42 5.00
CA LEU A 51 4.95 2.77 6.07
C LEU A 51 4.28 3.13 7.39
N TRP A 52 3.90 2.14 8.19
CA TRP A 52 3.21 2.40 9.45
C TRP A 52 4.07 2.02 10.65
N HIS A 53 4.28 2.97 11.58
CA HIS A 53 5.11 2.74 12.77
C HIS A 53 4.62 1.58 13.66
N GLU A 54 3.32 1.31 13.71
CA GLU A 54 2.74 0.21 14.52
C GLU A 54 3.11 -1.16 13.94
N TYR A 55 3.42 -1.21 12.65
CA TYR A 55 3.88 -2.40 11.94
C TYR A 55 5.41 -2.44 11.81
N GLY A 56 6.13 -1.67 12.62
CA GLY A 56 7.60 -1.60 12.53
C GLY A 56 8.09 -1.01 11.21
N TYR A 57 7.33 -0.07 10.65
CA TYR A 57 7.55 0.54 9.32
C TYR A 57 7.42 -0.44 8.15
N ARG A 58 6.64 -1.51 8.31
CA ARG A 58 6.17 -2.33 7.19
C ARG A 58 5.01 -1.67 6.47
N TRP A 59 4.73 -2.17 5.26
CA TRP A 59 3.72 -1.64 4.36
C TRP A 59 2.31 -1.99 4.82
N ASN A 60 1.44 -1.02 4.66
CA ASN A 60 0.01 -1.09 4.91
C ASN A 60 -0.69 -0.30 3.80
N ASP A 61 -1.79 -0.79 3.29
CA ASP A 61 -2.75 0.00 2.54
C ASP A 61 -3.57 0.84 3.51
N VAL A 62 -3.92 2.05 3.13
CA VAL A 62 -4.59 3.00 4.03
C VAL A 62 -5.43 3.97 3.21
N GLN A 63 -6.49 4.50 3.84
CA GLN A 63 -7.31 5.55 3.25
C GLN A 63 -6.43 6.72 2.80
N CYS A 64 -6.49 7.08 1.52
CA CYS A 64 -5.66 8.13 0.93
C CYS A 64 -5.80 9.51 1.61
N THR A 65 -6.91 9.75 2.30
CA THR A 65 -7.21 11.01 3.01
C THR A 65 -6.78 11.00 4.47
N ARG A 66 -6.14 9.91 4.95
CA ARG A 66 -5.67 9.81 6.33
C ARG A 66 -4.45 10.70 6.53
N HIS A 67 -4.47 11.53 7.58
CA HIS A 67 -3.38 12.43 7.96
C HIS A 67 -2.56 11.88 9.12
#